data_AF-A0A352FHG3-F1
#
_entry.id   AF-A0A352FHG3-F1
#
_cell.length_a   1.000
_cell.length_b   1.000
_cell.length_c   1.000
_cell.angle_alpha   90.00
_cell.angle_beta   90.00
_cell.angle_gamma   90.00
#
_symmetry.space_group_name_H-M   'P 1'
#
loop_
_entity.id
_entity.type
_entity.pdbx_description
1 polymer ?
#
loop_
_entity_poly.entity_id
_entity_poly.type
_entity_poly.pdbx_seq_one_letter_code
_entity_poly.pdbx_strand_id
1 'polypeptide(L)'
;AIEVEKAGLKVKLKKATEFKAPQEFQSKLDKIPALKTAFKALTPGRQRGYILHFSAPKQSKTRESRVEKCMKQILKGKGLND
;
A
#
# COMPACT_ATOMS: atom_id res chain seq x y z
N ALA A 1 10.07 -1.11 18.73
CA ALA A 1 8.77 -0.47 18.50
C ALA A 1 9.07 0.99 18.22
N ILE A 2 8.78 1.50 17.01
CA ILE A 2 9.00 2.92 16.71
C ILE A 2 7.61 3.54 16.60
N GLU A 3 7.19 4.07 17.75
CA GLU A 3 6.07 4.97 17.90
C GLU A 3 6.38 6.25 17.12
N VAL A 4 5.75 6.43 15.96
CA VAL A 4 5.71 7.74 15.31
C VAL A 4 4.39 8.37 15.72
N GLU A 5 4.40 8.92 16.93
CA GLU A 5 3.40 9.84 17.41
C GLU A 5 3.28 11.07 16.49
N LYS A 6 2.02 11.45 16.28
CA LYS A 6 1.55 12.84 16.23
C LYS A 6 2.34 13.81 15.34
N ALA A 7 1.78 14.11 14.17
CA ALA A 7 1.40 15.49 13.83
C ALA A 7 0.85 15.57 12.39
N GLY A 8 -0.48 15.67 12.27
CA GLY A 8 -1.07 16.96 11.95
C GLY A 8 -0.81 17.61 10.59
N LEU A 9 -0.15 16.96 9.64
CA LEU A 9 -0.04 17.52 8.30
C LEU A 9 -1.27 17.07 7.50
N LYS A 10 -2.32 17.92 7.56
CA LYS A 10 -3.32 18.12 6.49
C LYS A 10 -2.59 18.49 5.21
N VAL A 11 -1.71 17.63 4.72
CA VAL A 11 -1.19 17.83 3.39
C VAL A 11 -2.37 17.54 2.50
N LYS A 12 -2.71 18.51 1.66
CA LYS A 12 -3.32 18.26 0.36
C LYS A 12 -2.33 17.42 -0.49
N LEU A 13 -1.84 16.29 0.05
CA LEU A 13 -1.07 15.30 -0.66
C LEU A 13 -2.05 14.76 -1.68
N LYS A 14 -1.84 15.17 -2.94
CA LYS A 14 -2.33 14.51 -4.14
C LYS A 14 -2.72 13.08 -3.81
N LYS A 15 -4.04 12.84 -3.75
CA LYS A 15 -4.63 11.60 -3.23
C LYS A 15 -3.85 10.44 -3.82
N ALA A 16 -3.44 9.46 -3.02
CA ALA A 16 -2.74 8.27 -3.54
C ALA A 16 -3.51 7.59 -4.70
N THR A 17 -4.80 7.90 -4.82
CA THR A 17 -5.69 7.65 -5.96
C THR A 17 -5.18 8.09 -7.33
N GLU A 18 -4.25 9.06 -7.43
CA GLU A 18 -3.64 9.42 -8.72
C GLU A 18 -2.65 8.35 -9.22
N PHE A 19 -2.11 7.52 -8.33
CA PHE A 19 -1.29 6.39 -8.75
C PHE A 19 -2.20 5.18 -9.00
N LYS A 20 -2.36 4.81 -10.27
CA LYS A 20 -3.09 3.59 -10.66
C LYS A 20 -2.40 2.38 -10.02
N ALA A 21 -3.05 1.80 -9.02
CA ALA A 21 -2.64 0.51 -8.48
C ALA A 21 -2.71 -0.56 -9.59
N PRO A 22 -1.78 -1.53 -9.61
CA PRO A 22 -1.88 -2.66 -10.52
C PRO A 22 -3.15 -3.45 -10.24
N GLN A 23 -3.73 -4.01 -11.30
CA GLN A 23 -5.04 -4.66 -11.29
C GLN A 23 -5.10 -5.83 -10.30
N GLU A 24 -3.97 -6.51 -10.12
CA GLU A 24 -3.75 -7.59 -9.18
C GLU A 24 -3.89 -7.10 -7.72
N PHE A 25 -3.33 -5.94 -7.40
CA PHE A 25 -3.46 -5.35 -6.06
C PHE A 25 -4.89 -4.83 -5.83
N GLN A 26 -5.46 -4.15 -6.83
CA GLN A 26 -6.83 -3.65 -6.77
C GLN A 26 -7.84 -4.78 -6.50
N SER A 27 -7.70 -5.90 -7.22
CA SER A 27 -8.53 -7.09 -7.03
C SER A 27 -8.48 -7.62 -5.59
N LYS A 28 -7.30 -7.56 -4.95
CA LYS A 28 -7.15 -7.97 -3.54
C LYS A 28 -7.73 -6.96 -2.56
N LEU A 29 -7.64 -5.66 -2.84
CA LEU A 29 -8.28 -4.62 -2.02
C LEU A 29 -9.81 -4.75 -2.05
N ASP A 30 -10.38 -5.12 -3.20
CA ASP A 30 -11.83 -5.30 -3.32
C ASP A 30 -12.31 -6.63 -2.72
N LYS A 31 -11.49 -7.69 -2.77
CA LYS A 31 -11.77 -8.97 -2.10
C LYS A 31 -11.57 -8.94 -0.57
N ILE A 32 -10.63 -8.13 -0.08
CA ILE A 32 -10.23 -8.11 1.34
C ILE A 32 -10.42 -6.69 1.90
N PRO A 33 -11.60 -6.38 2.48
CA PRO A 33 -11.88 -5.06 3.04
C PRO A 33 -10.88 -4.63 4.11
N ALA A 34 -10.41 -5.57 4.93
CA ALA A 34 -9.40 -5.32 5.97
C ALA A 34 -8.07 -4.82 5.37
N LEU A 35 -7.65 -5.38 4.23
CA LEU A 35 -6.46 -4.93 3.51
C LEU A 35 -6.66 -3.51 2.97
N LYS A 36 -7.85 -3.21 2.43
CA LYS A 36 -8.20 -1.87 1.93
C LYS A 36 -8.16 -0.82 3.03
N THR A 37 -8.72 -1.14 4.20
CA THR A 37 -8.68 -0.25 5.36
C THR A 37 -7.26 -0.07 5.87
N ALA A 38 -6.49 -1.16 6.04
CA ALA A 38 -5.11 -1.09 6.49
C ALA A 38 -4.21 -0.31 5.51
N PHE A 39 -4.36 -0.54 4.21
CA PHE A 39 -3.66 0.22 3.17
C PHE A 39 -4.04 1.71 3.21
N LYS A 40 -5.32 2.03 3.34
CA LYS A 40 -5.80 3.43 3.46
C LYS A 40 -5.31 4.11 4.75
N ALA A 41 -5.09 3.35 5.82
CA ALA A 41 -4.54 3.84 7.09
C ALA A 41 -3.03 4.12 7.02
N LEU A 42 -2.30 3.56 6.05
CA LEU A 42 -0.91 3.91 5.80
C LEU A 42 -0.76 5.39 5.39
N THR A 43 0.37 6.00 5.74
CA THR A 43 0.68 7.36 5.27
C THR A 43 0.82 7.39 3.74
N PRO A 44 0.51 8.52 3.07
CA PRO A 44 0.56 8.58 1.59
C PRO A 44 1.91 8.21 0.99
N GLY A 45 3.02 8.47 1.70
CA GLY A 45 4.35 8.03 1.29
C GLY A 45 4.50 6.50 1.27
N ARG A 46 4.02 5.82 2.32
CA ARG A 46 4.00 4.34 2.40
C ARG A 46 3.10 3.74 1.32
N GLN A 47 1.92 4.33 1.08
CA GLN A 47 1.01 3.91 0.00
C GLN A 47 1.68 4.01 -1.37
N ARG A 48 2.32 5.15 -1.68
CA ARG A 48 3.06 5.34 -2.94
C ARG A 48 4.19 4.33 -3.10
N GLY A 49 4.95 4.05 -2.03
CA GLY A 49 6.01 3.05 -2.04
C GLY A 49 5.51 1.65 -2.45
N TYR A 50 4.40 1.21 -1.88
CA TYR A 50 3.77 -0.06 -2.27
C TYR A 50 3.28 -0.06 -3.72
N ILE A 51 2.60 1.00 -4.17
CA ILE A 51 2.10 1.09 -5.55
C ILE A 51 3.26 1.01 -6.56
N LEU A 52 4.36 1.74 -6.30
CA LEU A 52 5.57 1.67 -7.13
C LEU A 52 6.20 0.27 -7.10
N HIS A 53 6.31 -0.35 -5.92
CA HIS A 53 6.88 -1.69 -5.77
C HIS A 53 6.08 -2.76 -6.53
N PHE A 54 4.75 -2.66 -6.51
CA PHE A 54 3.86 -3.57 -7.24
C PHE A 54 3.79 -3.26 -8.74
N SER A 55 4.03 -2.02 -9.15
CA SER A 55 4.00 -1.63 -10.58
C SER A 55 5.31 -1.89 -11.30
N ALA A 56 6.43 -2.01 -10.57
CA ALA A 56 7.76 -2.23 -11.13
C ALA A 56 7.93 -3.51 -12.00
N PRO A 57 7.38 -4.69 -11.63
CA PRO A 57 7.49 -5.89 -12.48
C PRO A 57 6.61 -5.76 -13.72
N LYS A 58 7.08 -6.26 -14.87
CA LYS A 58 6.26 -6.35 -16.10
C LYS A 58 5.35 -7.58 -16.11
N GLN A 59 5.73 -8.66 -15.42
CA GLN A 59 4.97 -9.90 -15.38
C GLN A 59 3.94 -9.90 -14.24
N SER A 60 2.67 -10.20 -14.56
CA SER A 60 1.57 -10.25 -13.59
C SER A 60 1.82 -11.22 -12.44
N LYS A 61 2.32 -12.44 -12.69
CA LYS A 61 2.63 -13.43 -11.63
C LYS A 61 3.58 -12.87 -10.56
N THR A 62 4.55 -12.05 -10.98
CA THR A 62 5.51 -11.40 -10.08
C THR A 62 4.86 -10.27 -9.30
N ARG A 63 3.92 -9.52 -9.90
CA ARG A 63 3.12 -8.51 -9.19
C ARG A 63 2.26 -9.15 -8.11
N GLU A 64 1.56 -10.22 -8.43
CA GLU A 64 0.73 -10.98 -7.47
C GLU A 64 1.58 -11.48 -6.29
N SER A 65 2.71 -12.13 -6.60
CA SER A 65 3.62 -12.65 -5.58
C SER A 65 4.13 -11.55 -4.63
N ARG A 66 4.43 -10.35 -5.16
CA ARG A 66 4.82 -9.20 -4.33
C ARG A 66 3.67 -8.69 -3.47
N VAL A 67 2.48 -8.55 -4.06
CA VAL A 67 1.27 -8.14 -3.34
C VAL A 67 1.02 -9.07 -2.16
N GLU A 68 1.01 -10.39 -2.38
CA GLU A 68 0.73 -11.38 -1.33
C GLU A 68 1.76 -11.37 -0.21
N LYS A 69 3.05 -11.24 -0.53
CA LYS A 69 4.11 -11.09 0.47
C LYS A 69 3.93 -9.82 1.31
N CYS A 70 3.57 -8.71 0.66
CA CYS A 70 3.40 -7.42 1.31
C CYS A 70 2.06 -7.27 2.05
N MET A 71 1.04 -8.08 1.75
CA MET A 71 -0.25 -8.04 2.45
C MET A 71 -0.09 -8.12 3.96
N LYS A 72 0.74 -9.06 4.44
CA LYS A 72 0.97 -9.26 5.87
C LYS A 72 1.56 -8.00 6.54
N GLN A 73 2.40 -7.25 5.83
CA GLN A 73 2.97 -6.00 6.33
C GLN A 73 1.93 -4.88 6.33
N ILE A 74 1.17 -4.74 5.23
CA ILE A 74 0.11 -3.74 5.09
C ILE A 74 -0.94 -3.94 6.20
N LEU A 75 -1.37 -5.18 6.44
CA LEU A 75 -2.30 -5.51 7.52
C LEU A 75 -1.76 -5.18 8.92
N LYS A 76 -0.43 -5.21 9.09
CA LYS A 76 0.25 -4.79 10.33
C LYS A 76 0.51 -3.28 10.39
N GLY A 77 0.06 -2.50 9.40
CA GLY A 77 0.34 -1.05 9.32
C GLY A 77 1.79 -0.70 8.98
N LYS A 78 2.59 -1.67 8.55
CA LYS A 78 3.99 -1.48 8.19
C LYS A 78 4.15 -0.97 6.76
N GLY A 79 5.19 -0.18 6.52
CA GLY A 79 5.64 0.18 5.18
C GLY A 79 6.46 -0.95 4.54
N LEU A 80 6.78 -0.81 3.25
CA LEU A 80 7.57 -1.79 2.51
C LEU A 80 8.94 -2.09 3.17
N ASN A 81 9.54 -1.08 3.81
CA ASN A 81 10.88 -1.11 4.39
C ASN A 81 10.89 -0.97 5.93
N ASP A 82 9.79 -1.35 6.60
CA ASP A 82 9.57 -1.20 8.05
C ASP A 82 9.46 -2.57 8.76
#